data_AF-A0AAD1ZJC4-F1
#
_entry.id   AF-A0AAD1ZJC4-F1
#
_cell.length_a   1.000
_cell.length_b   1.000
_cell.length_c   1.000
_cell.angle_alpha   90.00
_cell.angle_beta   90.00
_cell.angle_gamma   90.00
#
_symmetry.space_group_name_H-M   'P 1'
#
loop_
_entity.id
_entity.type
_entity.pdbx_description
1 polymer ?
#
loop_
_entity_poly.entity_id
_entity_poly.type
_entity_poly.pdbx_seq_one_letter_code
_entity_poly.pdbx_strand_id
1 'polypeptide(L)'
;MGSLMHEFKRQASFFLKQKIKTARLVLTDVTPIQILTEEITNGDSMAANTNAMRLISRAAFEVDDYERIVHILHQRLSKFDTWNWRASYKALILLEHLLTHGPQRLADEFESEEDIIREMANFRYVDEKGFNWGLSVQKKSERILNLLEDRPYLKEERAKARKLTFGIKGFGSFSNWPAEGGLKETTFENYLRTNSLFNGHYEEGLASNEHTNLLSMERTAKNTDTMLEYPVEVDHPFWEKEHQTRVSLLSSV
;
A
#
# COMPACT_ATOMS: atom_id res chain seq x y z
N MET A 1 -29.44 16.26 16.59
CA MET A 1 -28.75 17.50 16.17
C MET A 1 -27.23 17.37 16.01
N GLY A 2 -26.51 16.53 16.77
CA GLY A 2 -25.03 16.46 16.73
C GLY A 2 -24.38 15.90 15.46
N SER A 3 -25.10 15.09 14.67
CA SER A 3 -24.54 14.41 13.48
C SER A 3 -24.28 15.38 12.31
N LEU A 4 -25.19 16.32 12.03
CA LEU A 4 -25.07 17.27 10.92
C LEU A 4 -23.85 18.21 11.08
N MET A 5 -23.65 18.71 12.29
CA MET A 5 -22.51 19.59 12.57
C MET A 5 -21.17 18.84 12.50
N HIS A 6 -21.16 17.56 12.89
CA HIS A 6 -19.97 16.72 12.77
C HIS A 6 -19.59 16.50 11.30
N GLU A 7 -20.57 16.22 10.43
CA GLU A 7 -20.31 16.03 9.01
C GLU A 7 -19.86 17.34 8.34
N PHE A 8 -20.48 18.47 8.67
CA PHE A 8 -20.04 19.78 8.19
C PHE A 8 -18.58 20.07 8.59
N LYS A 9 -18.21 19.85 9.87
CA LYS A 9 -16.83 20.04 10.34
C LYS A 9 -15.85 19.13 9.60
N ARG A 10 -16.23 17.86 9.39
CA ARG A 10 -15.43 16.90 8.65
C ARG A 10 -15.20 17.37 7.22
N GLN A 11 -16.26 17.75 6.51
CA GLN A 11 -16.19 18.18 5.12
C GLN A 11 -15.41 19.50 4.96
N ALA A 12 -15.66 20.47 5.84
CA ALA A 12 -14.93 21.74 5.86
C ALA A 12 -13.44 21.54 6.18
N SER A 13 -13.11 20.70 7.17
CA SER A 13 -11.71 20.41 7.51
C SER A 13 -10.99 19.65 6.40
N PHE A 14 -11.66 18.73 5.71
CA PHE A 14 -11.11 18.06 4.54
C PHE A 14 -10.80 19.05 3.43
N PHE A 15 -11.75 19.93 3.09
CA PHE A 15 -11.56 20.96 2.06
C PHE A 15 -10.40 21.90 2.41
N LEU A 16 -10.32 22.38 3.65
CA LEU A 16 -9.23 23.24 4.10
C LEU A 16 -7.87 22.52 4.01
N LYS A 17 -7.80 21.27 4.49
CA LYS A 17 -6.59 20.44 4.37
C LYS A 17 -6.17 20.29 2.91
N GLN A 18 -7.11 20.04 1.99
CA GLN A 18 -6.82 19.94 0.56
C GLN A 18 -6.26 21.25 -0.01
N LYS A 19 -6.88 22.39 0.29
CA LYS A 19 -6.41 23.69 -0.21
C LYS A 19 -5.02 24.05 0.32
N ILE A 20 -4.72 23.74 1.58
CA ILE A 20 -3.38 23.93 2.16
C ILE A 20 -2.35 23.04 1.45
N LYS A 21 -2.67 21.78 1.14
CA LYS A 21 -1.78 20.88 0.39
C LYS A 21 -1.48 21.43 -1.00
N THR A 22 -2.52 21.86 -1.73
CA THR A 22 -2.35 22.46 -3.06
C THR A 22 -1.49 23.72 -2.99
N ALA A 23 -1.72 24.59 -2.01
CA ALA A 23 -0.91 25.78 -1.81
C ALA A 23 0.55 25.44 -1.50
N ARG A 24 0.82 24.46 -0.62
CA ARG A 24 2.19 24.00 -0.35
C ARG A 24 2.89 23.49 -1.61
N LEU A 25 2.21 22.67 -2.42
CA LEU A 25 2.78 22.17 -3.68
C LEU A 25 3.14 23.26 -4.70
N VAL A 26 2.34 24.34 -4.76
CA VAL A 26 2.54 25.42 -5.74
C VAL A 26 3.54 26.47 -5.24
N LEU A 27 3.57 26.71 -3.93
CA LEU A 27 4.33 27.82 -3.33
C LEU A 27 5.66 27.40 -2.70
N THR A 28 5.90 26.09 -2.51
CA THR A 28 7.13 25.57 -1.90
C THR A 28 7.69 24.43 -2.76
N ASP A 29 8.94 24.05 -2.51
CA ASP A 29 9.67 23.00 -3.21
C ASP A 29 9.36 21.58 -2.69
N VAL A 30 8.23 21.43 -1.99
CA VAL A 30 7.78 20.14 -1.45
C VAL A 30 7.31 19.24 -2.58
N THR A 31 7.72 17.97 -2.54
CA THR A 31 7.23 16.98 -3.51
C THR A 31 5.91 16.38 -3.05
N PRO A 32 5.10 15.83 -3.98
CA PRO A 32 3.88 15.11 -3.61
C PRO A 32 4.15 13.92 -2.69
N ILE A 33 5.28 13.25 -2.91
CA ILE A 33 5.71 12.10 -2.13
C ILE A 33 6.11 12.53 -0.72
N GLN A 34 6.73 13.69 -0.56
CA GLN A 34 7.00 14.29 0.74
C GLN A 34 5.70 14.52 1.53
N ILE A 35 4.71 15.18 0.92
CA ILE A 35 3.40 15.42 1.56
C ILE A 35 2.71 14.09 1.89
N LEU A 36 2.75 13.12 0.98
CA LEU A 36 2.15 11.81 1.21
C LEU A 36 2.83 11.06 2.38
N THR A 37 4.15 11.16 2.47
CA THR A 37 4.94 10.57 3.56
C THR A 37 4.64 11.24 4.91
N GLU A 38 4.52 12.57 4.92
CA GLU A 38 4.05 13.32 6.09
C GLU A 38 2.64 12.86 6.52
N GLU A 39 1.73 12.64 5.59
CA GLU A 39 0.36 12.21 5.90
C GLU A 39 0.28 10.80 6.47
N ILE A 40 1.02 9.84 5.89
CA ILE A 40 1.05 8.46 6.41
C ILE A 40 1.63 8.43 7.82
N THR A 41 2.68 9.22 8.07
CA THR A 41 3.36 9.24 9.37
C THR A 41 2.62 10.06 10.43
N ASN A 42 1.70 10.95 10.03
CA ASN A 42 0.99 11.86 10.94
C ASN A 42 -0.52 11.51 11.11
N GLY A 43 -1.18 10.90 10.13
CA GLY A 43 -2.64 10.83 10.02
C GLY A 43 -3.33 9.70 10.81
N ASP A 44 -4.51 9.98 11.38
CA ASP A 44 -5.26 9.07 12.28
C ASP A 44 -5.88 7.81 11.65
N SER A 45 -5.97 7.73 10.31
CA SER A 45 -6.65 6.63 9.62
C SER A 45 -5.69 5.71 8.90
N MET A 46 -5.50 4.49 9.43
CA MET A 46 -4.64 3.46 8.83
C MET A 46 -5.19 2.87 7.51
N ALA A 47 -6.49 3.05 7.22
CA ALA A 47 -7.22 2.33 6.17
C ALA A 47 -6.84 2.73 4.73
N ALA A 48 -6.26 3.91 4.51
CA ALA A 48 -5.84 4.38 3.17
C ALA A 48 -4.36 4.09 2.84
N ASN A 49 -3.63 3.44 3.75
CA ASN A 49 -2.17 3.50 3.75
C ASN A 49 -1.50 2.55 2.74
N THR A 50 -2.13 1.44 2.33
CA THR A 50 -1.44 0.42 1.50
C THR A 50 -1.08 0.93 0.11
N ASN A 51 -1.98 1.63 -0.57
CA ASN A 51 -1.71 2.24 -1.88
C ASN A 51 -0.68 3.37 -1.75
N ALA A 52 -0.79 4.19 -0.70
CA ALA A 52 0.12 5.28 -0.45
C ALA A 52 1.55 4.78 -0.15
N MET A 53 1.71 3.75 0.68
CA MET A 53 3.00 3.08 0.94
C MET A 53 3.61 2.51 -0.34
N ARG A 54 2.79 1.93 -1.23
CA ARG A 54 3.26 1.43 -2.54
C ARG A 54 3.77 2.54 -3.45
N LEU A 55 3.12 3.70 -3.45
CA LEU A 55 3.57 4.85 -4.21
C LEU A 55 4.90 5.39 -3.66
N ILE A 56 5.01 5.51 -2.34
CA ILE A 56 6.25 5.95 -1.67
C ILE A 56 7.38 4.96 -1.95
N SER A 57 7.15 3.64 -1.84
CA SER A 57 8.21 2.65 -2.07
C SER A 57 8.70 2.63 -3.51
N ARG A 58 7.84 2.96 -4.49
CA ARG A 58 8.27 3.18 -5.87
C ARG A 58 9.05 4.47 -6.04
N ALA A 59 8.61 5.56 -5.43
CA ALA A 59 9.29 6.85 -5.50
C ALA A 59 10.66 6.86 -4.79
N ALA A 60 10.84 6.00 -3.78
CA ALA A 60 12.10 5.89 -3.04
C ALA A 60 13.31 5.43 -3.88
N PHE A 61 13.12 5.04 -5.14
CA PHE A 61 14.22 4.78 -6.08
C PHE A 61 14.76 6.05 -6.74
N GLU A 62 14.00 7.14 -6.72
CA GLU A 62 14.45 8.46 -7.16
C GLU A 62 15.26 9.14 -6.05
N VAL A 63 16.36 9.80 -6.40
CA VAL A 63 17.31 10.38 -5.42
C VAL A 63 16.64 11.45 -4.56
N ASP A 64 15.97 12.41 -5.23
CA ASP A 64 15.30 13.55 -4.61
C ASP A 64 14.16 13.15 -3.65
N ASP A 65 13.35 12.15 -4.03
CA ASP A 65 12.27 11.66 -3.18
C ASP A 65 12.81 10.76 -2.06
N TYR A 66 13.86 9.97 -2.33
CA TYR A 66 14.52 9.15 -1.31
C TYR A 66 14.98 10.00 -0.13
N GLU A 67 15.75 11.06 -0.39
CA GLU A 67 16.28 11.93 0.67
C GLU A 67 15.15 12.55 1.51
N ARG A 68 14.07 12.99 0.87
CA ARG A 68 12.90 13.55 1.55
C ARG A 68 12.16 12.52 2.40
N ILE A 69 11.95 11.30 1.88
CA ILE A 69 11.30 10.21 2.61
C ILE A 69 12.12 9.83 3.84
N VAL A 70 13.41 9.60 3.63
CA VAL A 70 14.38 9.23 4.67
C VAL A 70 14.42 10.30 5.75
N HIS A 71 14.54 11.58 5.37
CA HIS A 71 14.53 12.69 6.31
C HIS A 71 13.27 12.73 7.18
N ILE A 72 12.08 12.54 6.60
CA ILE A 72 10.84 12.49 7.37
C ILE A 72 10.86 11.33 8.37
N LEU A 73 11.29 10.15 7.95
CA LEU A 73 11.35 8.98 8.82
C LEU A 73 12.32 9.18 9.99
N HIS A 74 13.53 9.68 9.74
CA HIS A 74 14.49 10.03 10.80
C HIS A 74 13.87 10.99 11.82
N GLN A 75 13.26 12.09 11.35
CA GLN A 75 12.63 13.05 12.25
C GLN A 75 11.50 12.44 13.11
N ARG A 76 10.79 11.43 12.59
CA ARG A 76 9.68 10.78 13.32
C ARG A 76 10.17 9.77 14.33
N LEU A 77 11.25 9.05 14.03
CA LEU A 77 11.86 8.11 14.95
C LEU A 77 12.63 8.86 16.03
N SER A 78 13.42 9.87 15.68
CA SER A 78 14.21 10.67 16.64
C SER A 78 13.36 11.41 17.69
N LYS A 79 12.07 11.64 17.40
CA LYS A 79 11.10 12.27 18.31
C LYS A 79 10.24 11.23 19.04
N PHE A 80 10.68 9.98 19.10
CA PHE A 80 9.97 8.96 19.85
C PHE A 80 9.79 9.41 21.30
N ASP A 81 8.54 9.30 21.76
CA ASP A 81 8.15 9.61 23.12
C ASP A 81 6.97 8.69 23.48
N THR A 82 6.92 8.32 24.75
CA THR A 82 5.87 7.49 25.34
C THR A 82 4.48 8.08 25.16
N TRP A 83 4.34 9.41 25.15
CA TRP A 83 3.05 10.08 24.98
C TRP A 83 2.60 10.16 23.52
N ASN A 84 3.55 10.35 22.60
CA ASN A 84 3.31 10.59 21.17
C ASN A 84 3.76 9.42 20.28
N TRP A 85 3.77 8.21 20.83
CA TRP A 85 4.25 6.98 20.19
C TRP A 85 3.61 6.65 18.82
N ARG A 86 2.38 7.10 18.57
CA ARG A 86 1.62 6.78 17.35
C ARG A 86 2.31 7.25 16.08
N ALA A 87 2.98 8.40 16.11
CA ALA A 87 3.68 8.93 14.95
C ALA A 87 4.90 8.08 14.61
N SER A 88 5.72 7.74 15.62
CA SER A 88 6.88 6.86 15.44
C SER A 88 6.47 5.45 15.05
N TYR A 89 5.36 4.92 15.60
CA TYR A 89 4.83 3.61 15.19
C TYR A 89 4.40 3.59 13.71
N LYS A 90 3.74 4.64 13.21
CA LYS A 90 3.41 4.75 11.77
C LYS A 90 4.67 4.88 10.92
N ALA A 91 5.69 5.57 11.41
CA ALA A 91 7.00 5.61 10.75
C ALA A 91 7.64 4.22 10.67
N LEU A 92 7.59 3.41 11.73
CA LEU A 92 8.04 2.00 11.70
C LEU A 92 7.26 1.17 10.67
N ILE A 93 5.95 1.35 10.57
CA ILE A 93 5.13 0.66 9.56
C ILE A 93 5.60 0.99 8.15
N LEU A 94 5.88 2.27 7.86
CA LEU A 94 6.38 2.68 6.56
C LEU A 94 7.82 2.19 6.33
N LEU A 95 8.69 2.28 7.33
CA LEU A 95 10.08 1.80 7.25
C LEU A 95 10.14 0.31 6.92
N GLU A 96 9.36 -0.54 7.59
CA GLU A 96 9.30 -1.98 7.28
C GLU A 96 8.87 -2.22 5.82
N HIS A 97 7.89 -1.47 5.33
CA HIS A 97 7.44 -1.58 3.95
C HIS A 97 8.56 -1.20 2.97
N LEU A 98 9.31 -0.13 3.27
CA LEU A 98 10.41 0.33 2.44
C LEU A 98 11.62 -0.62 2.50
N LEU A 99 11.94 -1.21 3.66
CA LEU A 99 12.99 -2.23 3.78
C LEU A 99 12.70 -3.46 2.93
N THR A 100 11.42 -3.83 2.79
CA THR A 100 11.00 -5.00 1.99
C THR A 100 10.79 -4.68 0.50
N HIS A 101 10.30 -3.49 0.14
CA HIS A 101 9.90 -3.16 -1.24
C HIS A 101 10.76 -2.07 -1.92
N GLY A 102 11.41 -1.18 -1.14
CA GLY A 102 12.17 -0.02 -1.62
C GLY A 102 13.65 -0.29 -1.95
N PRO A 103 14.53 0.72 -1.99
CA PRO A 103 15.94 0.55 -2.32
C PRO A 103 16.73 -0.18 -1.22
N GLN A 104 17.78 -0.92 -1.60
CA GLN A 104 18.55 -1.74 -0.67
C GLN A 104 19.38 -0.92 0.33
N ARG A 105 19.89 0.25 -0.11
CA ARG A 105 20.67 1.20 0.73
C ARG A 105 19.94 1.68 1.97
N LEU A 106 18.61 1.54 2.01
CA LEU A 106 17.81 1.96 3.16
C LEU A 106 18.18 1.22 4.45
N ALA A 107 18.68 -0.02 4.35
CA ALA A 107 19.07 -0.78 5.53
C ALA A 107 20.34 -0.21 6.19
N ASP A 108 21.24 0.37 5.40
CA ASP A 108 22.46 1.01 5.90
C ASP A 108 22.13 2.42 6.47
N GLU A 109 21.17 3.12 5.87
CA GLU A 109 20.74 4.48 6.28
C GLU A 109 20.17 4.52 7.71
N PHE A 110 19.45 3.48 8.13
CA PHE A 110 18.73 3.45 9.41
C PHE A 110 19.50 2.75 10.54
N GLU A 111 20.79 2.44 10.34
CA GLU A 111 21.65 1.91 11.41
C GLU A 111 21.76 2.90 12.58
N SER A 112 21.73 4.21 12.31
CA SER A 112 21.77 5.25 13.36
C SER A 112 20.55 5.27 14.29
N GLU A 113 19.42 4.72 13.86
CA GLU A 113 18.17 4.69 14.62
C GLU A 113 17.97 3.38 15.38
N GLU A 114 18.87 2.40 15.25
CA GLU A 114 18.74 1.09 15.91
C GLU A 114 18.50 1.22 17.41
N ASP A 115 19.22 2.13 18.09
CA ASP A 115 19.07 2.35 19.53
C ASP A 115 17.67 2.84 19.90
N ILE A 116 17.12 3.77 19.12
CA ILE A 116 15.76 4.28 19.31
C ILE A 116 14.74 3.17 19.02
N ILE A 117 14.95 2.40 17.96
CA ILE A 117 14.05 1.28 17.60
C ILE A 117 14.09 0.21 18.71
N ARG A 118 15.25 -0.02 19.33
CA ARG A 118 15.41 -0.91 20.49
C ARG A 118 14.72 -0.37 21.74
N GLU A 119 14.70 0.94 21.94
CA GLU A 119 13.86 1.56 22.98
C GLU A 119 12.37 1.32 22.70
N MET A 120 11.93 1.54 21.45
CA MET A 120 10.55 1.25 21.03
C MET A 120 10.18 -0.22 21.21
N ALA A 121 11.14 -1.16 21.08
CA ALA A 121 10.92 -2.58 21.34
C ALA A 121 10.61 -2.90 22.81
N ASN A 122 10.89 -1.98 23.73
CA ASN A 122 10.55 -2.08 25.15
C ASN A 122 9.29 -1.27 25.52
N PHE A 123 8.65 -0.60 24.55
CA PHE A 123 7.49 0.24 24.78
C PHE A 123 6.28 -0.55 25.29
N ARG A 124 5.58 -0.01 26.29
CA ARG A 124 4.40 -0.63 26.91
C ARG A 124 3.25 0.36 26.98
N TYR A 125 2.12 -0.02 26.40
CA TYR A 125 0.88 0.75 26.50
C TYR A 125 -0.33 -0.13 26.22
N VAL A 126 -1.32 -0.07 27.12
CA VAL A 126 -2.63 -0.69 26.94
C VAL A 126 -3.66 0.42 26.91
N ASP A 127 -4.48 0.45 25.86
CA ASP A 127 -5.53 1.44 25.66
C ASP A 127 -6.67 1.24 26.67
N GLU A 128 -7.52 2.26 26.84
CA GLU A 128 -8.72 2.21 27.69
C GLU A 128 -9.68 1.10 27.27
N LYS A 129 -9.65 0.73 25.99
CA LYS A 129 -10.43 -0.38 25.40
C LYS A 129 -9.80 -1.75 25.62
N GLY A 130 -8.69 -1.84 26.35
CA GLY A 130 -7.95 -3.08 26.61
C GLY A 130 -7.03 -3.53 25.46
N PHE A 131 -6.87 -2.73 24.40
CA PHE A 131 -5.98 -3.09 23.30
C PHE A 131 -4.52 -2.82 23.66
N ASN A 132 -3.68 -3.85 23.55
CA ASN A 132 -2.26 -3.73 23.83
C ASN A 132 -1.49 -3.19 22.61
N TRP A 133 -1.46 -1.86 22.47
CA TRP A 133 -0.64 -1.22 21.44
C TRP A 133 0.85 -1.37 21.71
N GLY A 134 1.26 -1.45 22.98
CA GLY A 134 2.64 -1.74 23.37
C GLY A 134 3.17 -2.95 22.63
N LEU A 135 2.51 -4.09 22.77
CA LEU A 135 2.87 -5.33 22.08
C LEU A 135 2.92 -5.18 20.54
N SER A 136 2.03 -4.36 19.97
CA SER A 136 2.03 -4.11 18.52
C SER A 136 3.27 -3.34 18.08
N VAL A 137 3.68 -2.32 18.86
CA VAL A 137 4.92 -1.56 18.64
C VAL A 137 6.13 -2.48 18.85
N GLN A 138 6.16 -3.26 19.92
CA GLN A 138 7.27 -4.17 20.24
C GLN A 138 7.55 -5.14 19.10
N LYS A 139 6.53 -5.91 18.67
CA LYS A 139 6.66 -6.86 17.56
C LYS A 139 7.13 -6.20 16.26
N LYS A 140 6.70 -4.95 16.02
CA LYS A 140 7.09 -4.18 14.84
C LYS A 140 8.56 -3.78 14.91
N SER A 141 8.98 -3.24 16.04
CA SER A 141 10.37 -2.84 16.29
C SER A 141 11.32 -4.02 16.21
N GLU A 142 11.00 -5.14 16.88
CA GLU A 142 11.80 -6.38 16.81
C GLU A 142 11.96 -6.88 15.37
N ARG A 143 10.87 -6.87 14.60
CA ARG A 143 10.92 -7.25 13.19
C ARG A 143 11.84 -6.34 12.37
N ILE A 144 11.80 -5.03 12.63
CA ILE A 144 12.66 -4.06 11.93
C ILE A 144 14.11 -4.24 12.33
N LEU A 145 14.41 -4.44 13.63
CA LEU A 145 15.77 -4.75 14.09
C LEU A 145 16.32 -5.98 13.39
N ASN A 146 15.55 -7.07 13.29
CA ASN A 146 15.98 -8.25 12.54
C ASN A 146 16.25 -7.96 11.05
N LEU A 147 15.47 -7.06 10.43
CA LEU A 147 15.69 -6.67 9.03
C LEU A 147 16.93 -5.78 8.84
N LEU A 148 17.31 -5.00 9.86
CA LEU A 148 18.51 -4.18 9.85
C LEU A 148 19.75 -5.04 10.19
N GLU A 149 19.73 -5.80 11.27
CA GLU A 149 20.89 -6.56 11.74
C GLU A 149 21.23 -7.76 10.82
N ASP A 150 20.22 -8.48 10.31
CA ASP A 150 20.40 -9.70 9.51
C ASP A 150 20.18 -9.45 8.00
N ARG A 151 21.29 -9.21 7.29
CA ARG A 151 21.30 -9.01 5.83
C ARG A 151 20.79 -10.23 5.02
N PRO A 152 21.16 -11.50 5.32
CA PRO A 152 20.54 -12.64 4.64
C PRO A 152 19.03 -12.74 4.87
N TYR A 153 18.55 -12.52 6.09
CA TYR A 153 17.12 -12.48 6.40
C TYR A 153 16.39 -11.39 5.60
N LEU A 154 16.96 -10.18 5.53
CA LEU A 154 16.43 -9.10 4.69
C LEU A 154 16.32 -9.52 3.22
N LYS A 155 17.35 -10.17 2.66
CA LYS A 155 17.32 -10.65 1.27
C LYS A 155 16.20 -11.66 1.04
N GLU A 156 15.97 -12.56 2.00
CA GLU A 156 14.89 -13.55 1.93
C GLU A 156 13.51 -12.89 1.96
N GLU A 157 13.27 -11.97 2.90
CA GLU A 157 11.99 -11.26 3.03
C GLU A 157 11.69 -10.42 1.77
N ARG A 158 12.70 -9.76 1.20
CA ARG A 158 12.57 -9.05 -0.08
C ARG A 158 12.26 -10.00 -1.24
N ALA A 159 12.88 -11.18 -1.28
CA ALA A 159 12.58 -12.18 -2.30
C ALA A 159 11.13 -12.70 -2.18
N LYS A 160 10.65 -12.94 -0.95
CA LYS A 160 9.24 -13.30 -0.69
C LYS A 160 8.28 -12.21 -1.15
N ALA A 161 8.55 -10.94 -0.82
CA ALA A 161 7.72 -9.81 -1.24
C ALA A 161 7.61 -9.68 -2.77
N ARG A 162 8.72 -9.88 -3.49
CA ARG A 162 8.74 -9.90 -4.96
C ARG A 162 7.91 -11.06 -5.52
N LYS A 163 8.10 -12.28 -4.99
CA LYS A 163 7.34 -13.47 -5.42
C LYS A 163 5.83 -13.28 -5.26
N LEU A 164 5.39 -12.71 -4.13
CA LEU A 164 3.97 -12.41 -3.90
C LEU A 164 3.44 -11.42 -4.94
N THR A 165 4.19 -10.35 -5.21
CA THR A 165 3.81 -9.33 -6.20
C THR A 165 3.66 -9.92 -7.61
N PHE A 166 4.57 -10.80 -8.02
CA PHE A 166 4.48 -11.47 -9.33
C PHE A 166 3.41 -12.56 -9.37
N GLY A 167 3.25 -13.32 -8.29
CA GLY A 167 2.25 -14.39 -8.18
C GLY A 167 0.82 -13.86 -8.26
N ILE A 168 0.54 -12.71 -7.63
CA ILE A 168 -0.76 -12.03 -7.72
C ILE A 168 -1.00 -11.48 -9.14
N LYS A 169 0.04 -11.00 -9.83
CA LYS A 169 -0.09 -10.52 -11.21
C LYS A 169 -0.38 -11.65 -12.22
N GLY A 170 0.00 -12.88 -11.91
CA GLY A 170 -0.24 -14.06 -12.75
C GLY A 170 -1.67 -14.63 -12.68
N PHE A 171 -2.49 -14.21 -11.71
CA PHE A 171 -3.89 -14.60 -11.57
C PHE A 171 -4.80 -13.46 -12.08
N GLY A 172 -4.96 -13.33 -13.40
CA GLY A 172 -6.16 -12.77 -14.01
C GLY A 172 -6.50 -11.28 -13.82
N SER A 173 -5.54 -10.36 -13.82
CA SER A 173 -5.86 -8.92 -13.96
C SER A 173 -5.04 -8.26 -15.07
N PHE A 174 -5.52 -8.45 -16.30
CA PHE A 174 -5.17 -7.56 -17.43
C PHE A 174 -6.05 -6.32 -17.33
N SER A 175 -5.57 -5.29 -16.63
CA SER A 175 -5.99 -3.92 -16.89
C SER A 175 -4.79 -3.19 -17.48
N ASN A 176 -4.95 -2.79 -18.74
CA ASN A 176 -3.94 -2.16 -19.59
C ASN A 176 -3.09 -1.12 -18.86
N TRP A 177 -1.79 -1.39 -18.82
CA TRP A 177 -0.77 -0.36 -18.65
C TRP A 177 -0.42 0.15 -20.06
N PRO A 178 -0.54 1.44 -20.40
CA PRO A 178 -0.02 1.93 -21.66
C PRO A 178 1.51 1.85 -21.62
N ALA A 179 2.08 1.08 -22.55
CA ALA A 179 3.49 1.17 -22.87
C ALA A 179 3.81 2.57 -23.43
N GLU A 180 4.95 3.10 -23.01
CA GLU A 180 5.72 4.24 -23.55
C GLU A 180 5.04 5.15 -24.58
N GLY A 181 4.83 6.41 -24.19
CA GLY A 181 4.57 7.49 -25.12
C GLY A 181 4.21 8.82 -24.45
N GLY A 182 5.20 9.69 -24.27
CA GLY A 182 5.01 11.13 -24.07
C GLY A 182 4.62 11.59 -22.67
N LEU A 183 5.60 12.15 -21.95
CA LEU A 183 5.38 12.96 -20.75
C LEU A 183 4.56 14.21 -21.13
N LYS A 184 3.25 14.19 -20.86
CA LYS A 184 2.41 15.39 -20.78
C LYS A 184 1.72 15.41 -19.41
N GLU A 185 2.33 16.19 -18.54
CA GLU A 185 1.79 16.98 -17.42
C GLU A 185 0.25 16.96 -17.27
N THR A 186 -0.30 15.83 -16.83
CA THR A 186 -1.74 15.68 -16.51
C THR A 186 -1.99 14.76 -15.32
N THR A 187 -0.94 14.30 -14.63
CA THR A 187 -1.06 13.26 -13.60
C THR A 187 -1.58 13.76 -12.25
N PHE A 188 -1.61 15.07 -11.99
CA PHE A 188 -1.98 15.59 -10.66
C PHE A 188 -3.47 15.60 -10.34
N GLU A 189 -4.36 15.70 -11.33
CA GLU A 189 -5.81 15.76 -11.07
C GLU A 189 -6.38 14.46 -10.50
N ASN A 190 -5.75 13.31 -10.77
CA ASN A 190 -6.19 12.02 -10.24
C ASN A 190 -5.85 11.84 -8.74
N TYR A 191 -4.89 12.58 -8.19
CA TYR A 191 -4.55 12.51 -6.76
C TYR A 191 -5.57 13.26 -5.88
N LEU A 192 -6.32 14.20 -6.45
CA LEU A 192 -7.34 14.98 -5.74
C LEU A 192 -8.74 14.36 -5.81
N ARG A 193 -8.93 13.33 -6.66
CA ARG A 193 -10.24 12.73 -6.95
C ARG A 193 -10.39 11.30 -6.43
N THR A 194 -9.98 11.02 -5.20
CA THR A 194 -10.40 9.78 -4.52
C THR A 194 -11.71 10.02 -3.76
N ASN A 195 -12.84 9.76 -4.43
CA ASN A 195 -14.13 9.53 -3.80
C ASN A 195 -14.17 8.09 -3.26
N SER A 196 -13.85 7.87 -1.99
CA SER A 196 -14.35 6.70 -1.28
C SER A 196 -15.73 7.05 -0.71
N LEU A 197 -16.78 6.87 -1.52
CA LEU A 197 -18.16 6.81 -1.04
C LEU A 197 -18.27 5.58 -0.12
N PHE A 198 -18.21 5.83 1.19
CA PHE A 198 -18.68 4.88 2.18
C PHE A 198 -20.20 4.97 2.19
N ASN A 199 -20.86 4.14 1.37
CA ASN A 199 -22.31 3.98 1.43
C ASN A 199 -22.62 2.80 2.36
N GLY A 200 -23.03 3.10 3.60
CA GLY A 200 -23.63 2.11 4.47
C GLY A 200 -25.03 1.77 3.94
N HIS A 201 -25.22 0.54 3.49
CA HIS A 201 -26.52 0.00 3.14
C HIS A 201 -27.38 -0.16 4.41
N TYR A 202 -28.46 0.63 4.49
CA TYR A 202 -29.73 0.19 5.05
C TYR A 202 -30.71 0.29 3.87
N GLU A 203 -31.34 -0.83 3.50
CA GLU A 203 -32.35 -0.85 2.45
C GLU A 203 -33.61 -0.11 2.90
N GLU A 204 -34.03 0.90 2.14
CA GLU A 204 -35.45 1.20 1.92
C GLU A 204 -35.63 2.11 0.68
N GLY A 205 -36.37 1.61 -0.31
CA GLY A 205 -37.38 2.34 -1.07
C GLY A 205 -37.03 3.56 -1.94
N LEU A 206 -37.24 3.38 -3.25
CA LEU A 206 -37.56 4.36 -4.32
C LEU A 206 -36.44 5.26 -4.87
N ALA A 207 -36.06 4.94 -6.11
CA ALA A 207 -35.32 5.81 -7.01
C ALA A 207 -36.27 6.58 -7.95
N SER A 208 -35.97 7.86 -8.18
CA SER A 208 -36.27 8.55 -9.44
C SER A 208 -35.31 9.73 -9.66
N ASN A 209 -35.07 9.97 -10.96
CA ASN A 209 -34.39 11.09 -11.62
C ASN A 209 -32.88 11.00 -11.86
N GLU A 210 -32.59 10.33 -12.98
CA GLU A 210 -32.07 10.95 -14.21
C GLU A 210 -31.42 12.35 -14.09
N HIS A 211 -30.16 12.44 -14.50
CA HIS A 211 -29.76 13.43 -15.51
C HIS A 211 -28.45 12.98 -16.18
N THR A 212 -28.61 12.45 -17.38
CA THR A 212 -27.55 12.30 -18.39
C THR A 212 -27.35 13.61 -19.15
N ASN A 213 -26.14 13.73 -19.70
CA ASN A 213 -25.76 14.34 -20.98
C ASN A 213 -24.73 15.47 -20.84
N LEU A 214 -23.52 15.23 -21.35
CA LEU A 214 -23.15 15.75 -22.67
C LEU A 214 -21.74 15.29 -23.09
N LEU A 215 -21.62 15.06 -24.41
CA LEU A 215 -20.42 14.89 -25.24
C LEU A 215 -20.06 13.45 -25.65
N SER A 216 -20.80 12.95 -26.65
CA SER A 216 -20.37 11.90 -27.57
C SER A 216 -20.58 12.34 -29.02
N MET A 217 -19.50 12.59 -29.73
CA MET A 217 -19.31 12.45 -31.18
C MET A 217 -17.79 12.59 -31.35
N GLU A 218 -17.02 11.74 -32.01
CA GLU A 218 -17.29 10.83 -33.10
C GLU A 218 -15.95 10.08 -33.33
N ARG A 219 -15.99 8.79 -33.69
CA ARG A 219 -15.10 8.15 -34.69
C ARG A 219 -15.34 6.65 -34.67
N THR A 220 -16.08 6.22 -35.68
CA THR A 220 -16.20 4.85 -36.13
C THR A 220 -14.95 4.48 -36.94
N ALA A 221 -14.34 3.35 -36.61
CA ALA A 221 -13.52 2.59 -37.54
C ALA A 221 -13.67 1.11 -37.18
N LYS A 222 -14.36 0.38 -38.06
CA LYS A 222 -14.40 -1.08 -38.10
C LYS A 222 -13.12 -1.57 -38.79
N ASN A 223 -12.61 -2.72 -38.34
CA ASN A 223 -11.90 -3.76 -39.11
C ASN A 223 -11.54 -4.85 -38.07
N THR A 224 -12.38 -5.87 -37.85
CA THR A 224 -12.31 -7.21 -38.47
C THR A 224 -10.88 -7.70 -38.70
N ASP A 225 -10.42 -8.63 -37.86
CA ASP A 225 -9.50 -9.65 -38.34
C ASP A 225 -9.81 -11.02 -37.75
N THR A 226 -9.58 -12.00 -38.61
CA THR A 226 -10.17 -13.33 -38.65
C THR A 226 -9.31 -14.34 -37.90
N MET A 227 -9.97 -15.33 -37.30
CA MET A 227 -9.37 -16.55 -36.74
C MET A 227 -8.38 -17.21 -37.72
N LEU A 228 -7.23 -17.63 -37.20
CA LEU A 228 -6.49 -18.77 -37.72
C LEU A 228 -6.14 -19.71 -36.57
N GLU A 229 -6.82 -20.85 -36.58
CA GLU A 229 -6.64 -22.01 -35.72
C GLU A 229 -5.85 -23.05 -36.53
N TYR A 230 -4.76 -23.60 -35.98
CA TYR A 230 -4.29 -24.95 -36.30
C TYR A 230 -3.51 -25.56 -35.10
N PRO A 231 -3.58 -26.89 -34.91
CA PRO A 231 -3.30 -27.58 -33.66
C PRO A 231 -1.91 -28.27 -33.64
N VAL A 232 -1.32 -28.44 -32.46
CA VAL A 232 -0.20 -29.37 -32.25
C VAL A 232 -0.32 -30.02 -30.87
N GLU A 233 -0.76 -31.28 -30.83
CA GLU A 233 -0.45 -32.23 -29.77
C GLU A 233 0.97 -32.76 -30.00
N VAL A 234 1.87 -32.73 -29.00
CA VAL A 234 2.91 -33.74 -28.80
C VAL A 234 3.26 -33.88 -27.31
N ASP A 235 3.15 -35.12 -26.86
CA ASP A 235 3.57 -35.78 -25.63
C ASP A 235 4.67 -35.14 -24.76
N HIS A 236 4.40 -35.13 -23.45
CA HIS A 236 5.39 -34.87 -22.40
C HIS A 236 6.04 -36.18 -21.91
N PRO A 237 7.37 -36.34 -22.00
CA PRO A 237 8.06 -37.54 -21.52
C PRO A 237 8.57 -37.31 -20.09
N PHE A 238 7.67 -37.37 -19.10
CA PHE A 238 8.05 -37.79 -17.75
C PHE A 238 6.82 -38.30 -17.00
N TRP A 239 6.61 -39.60 -17.14
CA TRP A 239 5.61 -40.39 -16.46
C TRP A 239 6.15 -40.89 -15.12
N GLU A 240 5.34 -40.83 -14.06
CA GLU A 240 5.31 -41.91 -13.07
C GLU A 240 3.88 -42.13 -12.55
N LYS A 241 3.45 -43.39 -12.64
CA LYS A 241 2.18 -43.95 -12.19
C LYS A 241 2.41 -44.52 -10.79
N GLU A 242 1.55 -44.22 -9.82
CA GLU A 242 1.32 -45.11 -8.69
C GLU A 242 -0.18 -45.14 -8.34
N HIS A 243 -0.83 -46.23 -8.72
CA HIS A 243 -2.10 -46.67 -8.16
C HIS A 243 -1.84 -48.02 -7.47
N GLN A 244 -1.90 -48.06 -6.14
CA GLN A 244 -2.04 -49.33 -5.43
C GLN A 244 -2.67 -49.12 -4.04
N THR A 245 -4.00 -49.06 -3.95
CA THR A 245 -4.72 -49.42 -2.71
C THR A 245 -5.44 -50.74 -2.96
N ARG A 246 -4.87 -51.81 -2.39
CA ARG A 246 -5.48 -53.15 -2.37
C ARG A 246 -6.60 -53.20 -1.35
N VAL A 247 -7.78 -53.60 -1.81
CA VAL A 247 -8.91 -54.07 -0.99
C VAL A 247 -8.69 -55.55 -0.68
N SER A 248 -8.81 -55.94 0.59
CA SER A 248 -8.76 -57.33 1.05
C SER A 248 -10.16 -57.92 1.25
N LEU A 249 -10.28 -59.21 0.98
CA LEU A 249 -11.49 -60.02 0.81
C LEU A 249 -12.17 -60.45 2.14
N LEU A 250 -13.46 -60.78 2.01
CA LEU A 250 -14.39 -61.44 2.95
C LEU A 250 -13.88 -62.76 3.58
N SER A 251 -14.26 -63.05 4.85
CA SER A 251 -15.13 -64.19 5.23
C SER A 251 -15.05 -64.59 6.74
N SER A 252 -16.18 -65.12 7.27
CA SER A 252 -16.52 -65.71 8.58
C SER A 252 -17.11 -64.70 9.59
N VAL A 253 -18.35 -64.85 10.11
CA VAL A 253 -19.22 -66.00 10.40
C VAL A 253 -20.66 -65.71 9.99
#